data_AF-A0AAV2PUR2-F1
#
_entry.id   AF-A0AAV2PUR2-F1
#
_cell.length_a   1.000
_cell.length_b   1.000
_cell.length_c   1.000
_cell.angle_alpha   90.00
_cell.angle_beta   90.00
_cell.angle_gamma   90.00
#
_symmetry.space_group_name_H-M   'P 1'
#
loop_
_entity.id
_entity.type
_entity.pdbx_description
1 polymer ?
#
loop_
_entity_poly.entity_id
_entity_poly.type
_entity_poly.pdbx_seq_one_letter_code
_entity_poly.pdbx_strand_id
1 'polypeptide(L)'
;DTMLKEGENKYSKVELQNNYIHINALQEDVRPTMENNILPHGIIFGLLTSHPIVFMAISASNIRIGTVYIKLACPPQWMKQIIQLCTNGNGRTYKGAHFESIGDKGSKGERLYCKKYVENGNSNSSTNFIPSLEEGTCNAVRKRGDVQVSNKVPGFLIYTREGRFYDTDFIMLGNVISGIETIDTAIHKHSIDLLEICEVGIV
;
A
#
# COMPACT_ATOMS: atom_id res chain seq x y z
N ASP A 1 -22.74 -15.49 -1.59
CA ASP A 1 -22.28 -16.68 -0.86
C ASP A 1 -21.43 -17.58 -1.72
N THR A 2 -20.13 -17.31 -1.74
CA THR A 2 -19.14 -18.27 -2.25
C THR A 2 -18.38 -18.75 -1.03
N MET A 3 -18.82 -19.89 -0.50
CA MET A 3 -18.13 -20.57 0.58
C MET A 3 -16.69 -20.86 0.13
N LEU A 4 -15.73 -20.26 0.83
CA LEU A 4 -14.32 -20.62 0.75
C LEU A 4 -14.22 -22.10 1.09
N LYS A 5 -13.72 -22.92 0.16
CA LYS A 5 -13.39 -24.32 0.47
C LYS A 5 -12.37 -24.33 1.59
N GLU A 6 -12.71 -24.96 2.71
CA GLU A 6 -11.75 -25.37 3.73
C GLU A 6 -10.67 -26.24 3.05
N GLY A 7 -9.40 -25.84 3.12
CA GLY A 7 -8.30 -26.72 2.71
C GLY A 7 -7.03 -26.05 2.19
N GLU A 8 -7.08 -24.82 1.67
CA GLU A 8 -5.87 -24.14 1.20
C GLU A 8 -5.40 -23.11 2.23
N ASN A 9 -4.54 -23.56 3.14
CA ASN A 9 -3.83 -22.63 4.02
C ASN A 9 -3.00 -21.67 3.15
N LYS A 10 -3.38 -20.40 3.14
CA LYS A 10 -2.62 -19.33 2.49
C LYS A 10 -1.52 -18.85 3.44
N TYR A 11 -0.29 -18.79 2.94
CA TYR A 11 0.90 -18.48 3.74
C TYR A 11 1.54 -17.16 3.32
N SER A 12 1.97 -16.36 4.29
CA SER A 12 2.70 -15.11 4.08
C SER A 12 4.18 -15.31 4.40
N LYS A 13 5.07 -14.83 3.53
CA LYS A 13 6.51 -14.88 3.76
C LYS A 13 6.91 -13.87 4.83
N VAL A 14 7.66 -14.34 5.81
CA VAL A 14 8.18 -13.53 6.93
C VAL A 14 9.68 -13.35 6.75
N GLU A 15 10.12 -12.11 6.82
CA GLU A 15 11.54 -11.77 6.71
C GLU A 15 11.92 -10.71 7.75
N LEU A 16 13.16 -10.75 8.21
CA LEU A 16 13.73 -9.66 8.99
C LEU A 16 14.46 -8.72 8.03
N GLN A 17 13.93 -7.51 7.85
CA GLN A 17 14.57 -6.45 7.06
C GLN A 17 14.58 -5.16 7.88
N ASN A 18 15.72 -4.44 7.91
CA ASN A 18 15.82 -3.14 8.59
C ASN A 18 15.34 -3.16 10.07
N ASN A 19 15.59 -4.26 10.80
CA ASN A 19 15.11 -4.51 12.17
C ASN A 19 13.59 -4.62 12.33
N TYR A 20 12.86 -4.83 11.23
CA TYR A 20 11.42 -5.04 11.19
C TYR A 20 11.09 -6.46 10.73
N ILE A 21 10.03 -7.04 11.30
CA ILE A 21 9.48 -8.31 10.83
C ILE A 21 8.50 -7.98 9.70
N HIS A 22 8.91 -8.25 8.47
CA HIS A 22 8.10 -8.02 7.28
C HIS A 22 7.22 -9.23 7.02
N ILE A 23 5.90 -9.05 7.11
CA ILE A 23 4.92 -10.04 6.68
C ILE A 23 4.46 -9.62 5.28
N ASN A 24 5.01 -10.28 4.27
CA ASN A 24 4.78 -9.96 2.86
C ASN A 24 3.38 -10.39 2.40
N ALA A 25 2.89 -9.75 1.33
CA ALA A 25 1.71 -10.18 0.61
C ALA A 25 1.74 -11.67 0.27
N LEU A 26 0.56 -12.31 0.32
CA LEU A 26 0.39 -13.71 -0.03
C LEU A 26 1.00 -14.01 -1.40
N GLN A 27 1.84 -15.05 -1.40
CA GLN A 27 2.43 -15.60 -2.60
C GLN A 27 1.61 -16.82 -3.01
N GLU A 28 1.19 -16.87 -4.28
CA GLU A 28 0.61 -18.08 -4.85
C GLU A 28 1.69 -19.17 -4.90
N ASP A 29 1.30 -20.42 -4.63
CA ASP A 29 2.15 -21.63 -4.73
C ASP A 29 3.35 -21.78 -3.77
N VAL A 30 3.39 -21.05 -2.64
CA VAL A 30 4.43 -21.30 -1.62
C VAL A 30 3.99 -22.37 -0.63
N ARG A 31 4.49 -23.60 -0.80
CA ARG A 31 4.37 -24.65 0.21
C ARG A 31 5.34 -24.39 1.38
N PRO A 32 4.94 -24.67 2.63
CA PRO A 32 5.86 -24.75 3.75
C PRO A 32 7.02 -25.70 3.45
N THR A 33 8.24 -25.18 3.48
CA THR A 33 9.46 -25.99 3.58
C THR A 33 10.11 -25.69 4.94
N MET A 34 10.99 -26.56 5.43
CA MET A 34 11.72 -26.31 6.69
C MET A 34 12.61 -25.05 6.66
N GLU A 35 12.84 -24.48 5.48
CA GLU A 35 13.70 -23.31 5.26
C GLU A 35 12.92 -22.00 5.09
N ASN A 36 11.59 -22.07 4.93
CA ASN A 36 10.75 -20.92 4.68
C ASN A 36 10.11 -20.41 5.99
N ASN A 37 10.51 -19.22 6.42
CA ASN A 37 9.82 -18.49 7.49
C ASN A 37 8.46 -18.02 6.97
N ILE A 38 7.41 -18.81 7.17
CA ILE A 38 6.06 -18.48 6.70
C ILE A 38 5.03 -18.56 7.83
N LEU A 39 4.02 -17.71 7.77
CA LEU A 39 2.91 -17.70 8.73
C LEU A 39 1.57 -17.93 8.04
N PRO A 40 0.64 -18.69 8.67
CA PRO A 40 -0.74 -18.73 8.24
C PRO A 40 -1.34 -17.32 8.21
N HIS A 41 -1.92 -16.93 7.07
CA HIS A 41 -2.43 -15.59 6.85
C HIS A 41 -3.53 -15.18 7.85
N GLY A 42 -4.33 -16.14 8.34
CA GLY A 42 -5.37 -15.88 9.34
C GLY A 42 -4.84 -15.28 10.65
N ILE A 43 -3.56 -15.48 10.98
CA ILE A 43 -2.93 -14.95 12.19
C ILE A 43 -2.66 -13.45 12.08
N ILE A 44 -2.52 -12.92 10.86
CA ILE A 44 -2.16 -11.51 10.61
C ILE A 44 -3.13 -10.54 11.29
N PHE A 45 -4.44 -10.77 11.16
CA PHE A 45 -5.43 -9.86 11.74
C PHE A 45 -5.42 -9.86 13.28
N GLY A 46 -4.96 -10.95 13.91
CA GLY A 46 -4.82 -11.03 15.37
C GLY A 46 -3.57 -10.32 15.90
N LEU A 47 -2.60 -9.99 15.04
CA LEU A 47 -1.35 -9.32 15.41
C LEU A 47 -1.37 -7.81 15.17
N LEU A 48 -2.42 -7.29 14.53
CA LEU A 48 -2.51 -5.87 14.21
C LEU A 48 -2.63 -5.02 15.47
N THR A 49 -1.72 -4.05 15.62
CA THR A 49 -1.82 -3.01 16.65
C THR A 49 -2.89 -1.98 16.27
N SER A 50 -3.15 -1.02 17.16
CA SER A 50 -4.09 0.08 16.90
C SER A 50 -3.68 0.98 15.72
N HIS A 51 -2.40 0.97 15.33
CA HIS A 51 -1.85 1.79 14.25
C HIS A 51 -0.81 0.98 13.46
N PRO A 52 -1.27 0.03 12.63
CA PRO A 52 -0.38 -0.88 11.92
C PRO A 52 0.51 -0.12 10.93
N ILE A 53 1.68 -0.67 10.70
CA ILE A 53 2.64 -0.15 9.72
C ILE A 53 2.56 -1.05 8.49
N VAL A 54 2.42 -0.44 7.32
CA VAL A 54 2.54 -1.13 6.04
C VAL A 54 3.84 -0.73 5.38
N PHE A 55 4.46 -1.62 4.62
CA PHE A 55 5.61 -1.30 3.80
C PHE A 55 5.29 -1.49 2.32
N MET A 56 5.91 -0.67 1.48
CA MET A 56 5.83 -0.75 0.01
C MET A 56 7.24 -0.61 -0.56
N ALA A 57 7.75 -1.65 -1.20
CA ALA A 57 8.98 -1.59 -1.97
C ALA A 57 8.67 -1.08 -3.38
N ILE A 58 9.46 -0.12 -3.84
CA ILE A 58 9.26 0.54 -5.13
C ILE A 58 10.42 0.15 -6.05
N SER A 59 10.10 -0.19 -7.29
CA SER A 59 11.07 -0.42 -8.37
C SER A 59 10.87 0.58 -9.51
N ALA A 60 11.93 0.82 -10.27
CA ALA A 60 11.88 1.38 -11.61
C ALA A 60 12.47 0.36 -12.59
N SER A 61 11.73 -0.01 -13.63
CA SER A 61 12.21 -0.97 -14.63
C SER A 61 12.75 -2.27 -14.00
N ASN A 62 12.02 -2.83 -13.04
CA ASN A 62 12.38 -4.03 -12.26
C ASN A 62 13.60 -3.88 -11.34
N ILE A 63 14.19 -2.69 -11.20
CA ILE A 63 15.28 -2.43 -10.26
C ILE A 63 14.69 -1.79 -9.01
N ARG A 64 14.88 -2.43 -7.85
CA ARG A 64 14.43 -1.90 -6.55
C ARG A 64 15.13 -0.58 -6.24
N ILE A 65 14.34 0.47 -6.00
CA ILE A 65 14.81 1.80 -5.61
C ILE A 65 14.91 1.90 -4.09
N GLY A 66 13.93 1.36 -3.38
CA GLY A 66 13.86 1.46 -1.93
C GLY A 66 12.54 0.97 -1.36
N THR A 67 12.29 1.29 -0.09
CA THR A 67 11.10 0.84 0.64
C THR A 67 10.55 1.95 1.50
N VAL A 68 9.25 2.13 1.45
CA VAL A 68 8.50 3.16 2.19
C VAL A 68 7.67 2.49 3.25
N TYR A 69 7.72 3.02 4.47
CA TYR A 69 6.94 2.55 5.60
C TYR A 69 5.89 3.59 5.97
N ILE A 70 4.63 3.18 6.00
CA ILE A 70 3.49 4.05 6.25
C ILE A 70 2.80 3.57 7.52
N LYS A 71 2.71 4.46 8.51
CA LYS A 71 1.90 4.21 9.71
C LYS A 71 0.47 4.61 9.41
N LEU A 72 -0.45 3.65 9.52
CA LEU A 72 -1.88 3.90 9.28
C LEU A 72 -2.51 4.63 10.47
N ALA A 73 -3.25 5.69 10.17
CA ALA A 73 -3.98 6.51 11.14
C ALA A 73 -5.28 6.99 10.50
N CYS A 74 -6.13 6.03 10.13
CA CYS A 74 -7.38 6.23 9.40
C CYS A 74 -8.51 5.42 10.05
N PRO A 75 -9.77 5.64 9.63
CA PRO A 75 -10.88 4.85 10.12
C PRO A 75 -10.69 3.33 9.95
N PRO A 76 -11.22 2.50 10.85
CA PRO A 76 -10.98 1.05 10.85
C PRO A 76 -11.32 0.35 9.52
N GLN A 77 -12.35 0.80 8.80
CA GLN A 77 -12.72 0.20 7.51
C GLN A 77 -11.69 0.48 6.41
N TRP A 78 -11.15 1.70 6.37
CA TRP A 78 -10.04 2.06 5.47
C TRP A 78 -8.79 1.27 5.82
N MET A 79 -8.46 1.21 7.10
CA MET A 79 -7.33 0.43 7.60
C MET A 79 -7.44 -1.04 7.16
N LYS A 80 -8.61 -1.65 7.33
CA LYS A 80 -8.89 -3.03 6.89
C LYS A 80 -8.69 -3.20 5.38
N GLN A 81 -9.21 -2.27 4.56
CA GLN A 81 -9.06 -2.36 3.10
C GLN A 81 -7.59 -2.30 2.69
N ILE A 82 -6.84 -1.36 3.24
CA ILE A 82 -5.42 -1.17 2.92
C ILE A 82 -4.60 -2.37 3.36
N ILE A 83 -4.85 -2.91 4.54
CA ILE A 83 -4.17 -4.14 4.99
C ILE A 83 -4.48 -5.30 4.05
N GLN A 84 -5.73 -5.47 3.61
CA GLN A 84 -6.08 -6.54 2.67
C GLN A 84 -5.36 -6.40 1.32
N LEU A 85 -5.18 -5.17 0.82
CA LEU A 85 -4.40 -4.89 -0.39
C LEU A 85 -2.89 -5.08 -0.17
N CYS A 86 -2.38 -4.79 1.01
CA CYS A 86 -0.98 -5.01 1.35
C CYS A 86 -0.66 -6.49 1.60
N THR A 87 -1.65 -7.31 1.98
CA THR A 87 -1.42 -8.72 2.32
C THR A 87 -1.94 -9.70 1.26
N ASN A 88 -2.59 -9.21 0.19
CA ASN A 88 -3.19 -10.03 -0.87
C ASN A 88 -4.25 -11.04 -0.38
N GLY A 89 -5.02 -10.68 0.66
CA GLY A 89 -5.98 -11.61 1.31
C GLY A 89 -7.03 -12.22 0.36
N ASN A 90 -7.46 -11.45 -0.64
CA ASN A 90 -8.58 -11.79 -1.52
C ASN A 90 -8.23 -11.81 -3.02
N GLY A 91 -6.96 -12.06 -3.38
CA GLY A 91 -6.50 -11.98 -4.78
C GLY A 91 -6.37 -10.53 -5.29
N ARG A 92 -6.35 -9.56 -4.36
CA ARG A 92 -6.23 -8.13 -4.64
C ARG A 92 -5.02 -7.59 -3.91
N THR A 93 -4.13 -6.91 -4.63
CA THR A 93 -2.91 -6.42 -4.01
C THR A 93 -2.34 -5.16 -4.64
N TYR A 94 -1.64 -4.35 -3.84
CA TYR A 94 -0.79 -3.30 -4.38
C TYR A 94 0.49 -3.83 -5.04
N LYS A 95 0.87 -5.11 -4.83
CA LYS A 95 2.03 -5.68 -5.53
C LYS A 95 1.77 -5.71 -7.04
N GLY A 96 2.69 -5.14 -7.81
CA GLY A 96 2.57 -4.90 -9.24
C GLY A 96 1.76 -3.66 -9.62
N ALA A 97 1.25 -2.89 -8.66
CA ALA A 97 0.54 -1.66 -8.96
C ALA A 97 1.50 -0.58 -9.47
N HIS A 98 1.10 0.09 -10.55
CA HIS A 98 1.84 1.21 -11.13
C HIS A 98 1.41 2.55 -10.56
N PHE A 99 2.37 3.46 -10.48
CA PHE A 99 2.08 4.86 -10.21
C PHE A 99 1.57 5.53 -11.50
N GLU A 100 0.54 6.38 -11.38
CA GLU A 100 -0.15 6.95 -12.55
C GLU A 100 0.38 8.34 -12.90
N SER A 101 0.66 9.17 -11.88
CA SER A 101 1.01 10.56 -12.12
C SER A 101 1.73 11.19 -10.93
N ILE A 102 2.35 12.35 -11.20
CA ILE A 102 2.92 13.25 -10.21
C ILE A 102 2.13 14.56 -10.28
N GLY A 103 1.41 14.87 -9.22
CA GLY A 103 0.70 16.15 -9.08
C GLY A 103 1.66 17.25 -8.63
N ASP A 104 1.48 18.47 -9.16
CA ASP A 104 2.19 19.69 -8.72
C ASP A 104 3.73 19.54 -8.68
N LYS A 105 4.31 18.85 -9.67
CA LYS A 105 5.75 18.57 -9.75
C LYS A 105 6.59 19.85 -9.59
N GLY A 106 7.59 19.80 -8.71
CA GLY A 106 8.49 20.91 -8.40
C GLY A 106 7.86 22.02 -7.53
N SER A 107 6.58 21.91 -7.17
CA SER A 107 5.81 22.98 -6.52
C SER A 107 5.29 22.57 -5.13
N LYS A 108 4.69 23.51 -4.41
CA LYS A 108 4.01 23.20 -3.14
C LYS A 108 2.87 22.22 -3.40
N GLY A 109 2.76 21.19 -2.55
CA GLY A 109 1.75 20.13 -2.70
C GLY A 109 2.14 19.02 -3.68
N GLU A 110 3.41 18.96 -4.12
CA GLU A 110 3.93 17.86 -4.94
C GLU A 110 3.59 16.52 -4.30
N ARG A 111 3.03 15.61 -5.10
CA ARG A 111 2.54 14.31 -4.64
C ARG A 111 2.64 13.24 -5.72
N LEU A 112 2.98 12.03 -5.30
CA LEU A 112 2.98 10.84 -6.15
C LEU A 112 1.64 10.11 -6.01
N TYR A 113 1.01 9.73 -7.13
CA TYR A 113 -0.29 9.07 -7.13
C TYR A 113 -0.23 7.61 -7.62
N CYS A 114 -0.80 6.70 -6.83
CA CYS A 114 -1.02 5.31 -7.16
C CYS A 114 -2.52 5.05 -7.18
N LYS A 115 -3.15 4.98 -8.36
CA LYS A 115 -4.62 4.95 -8.47
C LYS A 115 -5.24 3.56 -8.38
N LYS A 116 -4.49 2.53 -8.76
CA LYS A 116 -5.02 1.20 -9.02
C LYS A 116 -4.25 0.15 -8.23
N TYR A 117 -4.88 -0.99 -8.00
CA TYR A 117 -4.28 -2.19 -7.45
C TYR A 117 -4.44 -3.34 -8.44
N VAL A 118 -3.66 -4.40 -8.31
CA VAL A 118 -3.76 -5.59 -9.16
C VAL A 118 -4.81 -6.53 -8.61
N GLU A 119 -5.72 -6.99 -9.47
CA GLU A 119 -6.73 -7.99 -9.15
C GLU A 119 -6.51 -9.26 -9.99
N ASN A 120 -6.33 -10.40 -9.32
CA ASN A 120 -6.15 -11.74 -9.92
C ASN A 120 -5.09 -11.79 -11.03
N GLY A 121 -4.00 -11.04 -10.88
CA GLY A 121 -2.83 -11.06 -11.78
C GLY A 121 -3.05 -10.49 -13.19
N ASN A 122 -4.26 -10.04 -13.54
CA ASN A 122 -4.60 -9.74 -14.94
C ASN A 122 -4.92 -8.26 -15.21
N SER A 123 -5.53 -7.53 -14.27
CA SER A 123 -5.87 -6.13 -14.51
C SER A 123 -5.77 -5.23 -13.27
N ASN A 124 -5.43 -3.98 -13.54
CA ASN A 124 -5.44 -2.91 -12.57
C ASN A 124 -6.90 -2.50 -12.26
N SER A 125 -7.40 -2.87 -11.09
CA SER A 125 -8.73 -2.55 -10.60
C SER A 125 -8.70 -1.23 -9.81
N SER A 126 -9.82 -0.51 -9.83
CA SER A 126 -9.97 0.80 -9.17
C SER A 126 -11.22 0.90 -8.31
N THR A 127 -11.87 -0.22 -7.99
CA THR A 127 -13.09 -0.21 -7.17
C THR A 127 -12.76 -0.57 -5.73
N ASN A 128 -13.33 0.22 -4.81
CA ASN A 128 -13.38 -0.15 -3.40
C ASN A 128 -14.20 -1.43 -3.25
N PHE A 129 -13.74 -2.37 -2.44
CA PHE A 129 -14.38 -3.68 -2.26
C PHE A 129 -14.88 -3.90 -0.84
N ILE A 130 -14.56 -2.99 0.09
CA ILE A 130 -15.28 -2.89 1.36
C ILE A 130 -16.46 -1.93 1.16
N PRO A 131 -17.71 -2.36 1.40
CA PRO A 131 -18.86 -1.48 1.31
C PRO A 131 -18.83 -0.43 2.42
N SER A 132 -19.43 0.73 2.15
CA SER A 132 -19.65 1.80 3.14
C SER A 132 -18.36 2.31 3.79
N LEU A 133 -17.32 2.51 2.99
CA LEU A 133 -16.13 3.23 3.45
C LEU A 133 -16.53 4.64 3.87
N GLU A 134 -16.00 5.05 5.02
CA GLU A 134 -16.29 6.37 5.56
C GLU A 134 -15.81 7.44 4.58
N GLU A 135 -16.73 8.29 4.15
CA GLU A 135 -16.42 9.45 3.33
C GLU A 135 -15.86 10.54 4.24
N GLY A 136 -14.66 11.01 3.91
CA GLY A 136 -14.01 12.10 4.61
C GLY A 136 -13.70 13.24 3.66
N THR A 137 -13.81 14.47 4.15
CA THR A 137 -13.18 15.62 3.50
C THR A 137 -11.92 15.99 4.27
N CYS A 138 -10.83 16.29 3.56
CA CYS A 138 -9.57 16.61 4.20
C CYS A 138 -9.08 17.98 3.73
N ASN A 139 -9.74 19.05 4.20
CA ASN A 139 -9.35 20.44 3.95
C ASN A 139 -8.28 20.91 4.94
N ALA A 140 -7.07 20.35 4.86
CA ALA A 140 -5.93 20.78 5.66
C ALA A 140 -4.67 20.94 4.80
N VAL A 141 -3.72 21.72 5.31
CA VAL A 141 -2.37 21.78 4.74
C VAL A 141 -1.71 20.42 4.98
N ARG A 142 -1.20 19.82 3.91
CA ARG A 142 -0.56 18.51 3.90
C ARG A 142 0.91 18.67 4.08
N LYS A 143 1.46 17.91 5.01
CA LYS A 143 2.89 17.85 5.26
C LYS A 143 3.54 16.85 4.32
N ARG A 144 4.85 17.01 4.12
CA ARG A 144 5.66 15.98 3.47
C ARG A 144 5.52 14.66 4.24
N GLY A 145 5.25 13.58 3.51
CA GLY A 145 5.01 12.24 4.04
C GLY A 145 3.55 11.95 4.37
N ASP A 146 2.63 12.92 4.32
CA ASP A 146 1.21 12.62 4.46
C ASP A 146 0.74 11.69 3.32
N VAL A 147 -0.07 10.69 3.66
CA VAL A 147 -0.65 9.74 2.71
C VAL A 147 -2.17 9.85 2.73
N GLN A 148 -2.80 10.12 1.59
CA GLN A 148 -4.26 10.14 1.49
C GLN A 148 -4.74 9.03 0.58
N VAL A 149 -5.98 8.59 0.78
CA VAL A 149 -6.66 7.63 -0.09
C VAL A 149 -7.93 8.26 -0.64
N SER A 150 -8.27 7.95 -1.89
CA SER A 150 -9.47 8.48 -2.51
C SER A 150 -10.73 7.74 -2.04
N ASN A 151 -11.81 8.46 -1.77
CA ASN A 151 -13.11 7.90 -1.42
C ASN A 151 -13.73 7.10 -2.58
N LYS A 152 -13.32 7.38 -3.82
CA LYS A 152 -13.91 6.78 -5.04
C LYS A 152 -13.17 5.54 -5.53
N VAL A 153 -11.86 5.52 -5.32
CA VAL A 153 -10.97 4.46 -5.79
C VAL A 153 -9.99 4.14 -4.66
N PRO A 154 -9.58 2.88 -4.46
CA PRO A 154 -8.59 2.50 -3.44
C PRO A 154 -7.17 2.91 -3.84
N GLY A 155 -7.02 3.99 -4.59
CA GLY A 155 -5.75 4.60 -4.89
C GLY A 155 -5.34 5.57 -3.78
N PHE A 156 -4.04 5.68 -3.56
CA PHE A 156 -3.47 6.58 -2.58
C PHE A 156 -2.51 7.58 -3.22
N LEU A 157 -2.29 8.69 -2.54
CA LEU A 157 -1.28 9.69 -2.86
C LEU A 157 -0.33 9.88 -1.69
N ILE A 158 0.93 10.19 -1.98
CA ILE A 158 1.96 10.51 -0.98
C ILE A 158 2.50 11.90 -1.29
N TYR A 159 2.44 12.82 -0.33
CA TYR A 159 3.02 14.15 -0.48
C TYR A 159 4.54 14.12 -0.30
N THR A 160 5.28 14.67 -1.26
CA THR A 160 6.73 14.91 -1.15
C THR A 160 7.05 16.34 -0.77
N ARG A 161 6.10 17.27 -0.92
CA ARG A 161 6.24 18.67 -0.50
C ARG A 161 5.00 19.15 0.22
N GLU A 162 5.21 19.99 1.24
CA GLU A 162 4.09 20.61 1.94
C GLU A 162 3.26 21.46 0.98
N GLY A 163 1.94 21.39 1.11
CA GLY A 163 1.04 22.20 0.30
C GLY A 163 -0.41 22.02 0.70
N ARG A 164 -1.26 22.89 0.16
CA ARG A 164 -2.70 22.78 0.35
C ARG A 164 -3.31 22.15 -0.88
N PHE A 165 -4.00 21.05 -0.68
CA PHE A 165 -4.77 20.38 -1.73
C PHE A 165 -6.23 20.38 -1.28
N TYR A 166 -7.08 21.02 -2.06
CA TYR A 166 -8.52 21.07 -1.80
C TYR A 166 -9.18 19.98 -2.61
N ASP A 167 -9.32 18.81 -2.00
CA ASP A 167 -10.07 17.74 -2.61
C ASP A 167 -10.91 17.06 -1.53
N THR A 168 -12.22 17.11 -1.76
CA THR A 168 -13.24 16.52 -0.88
C THR A 168 -13.31 15.02 -1.03
N ASP A 169 -12.70 14.46 -2.07
CA ASP A 169 -12.73 13.03 -2.37
C ASP A 169 -11.59 12.26 -1.72
N PHE A 170 -10.87 12.84 -0.75
CA PHE A 170 -9.74 12.18 -0.10
C PHE A 170 -9.85 12.19 1.42
N ILE A 171 -9.50 11.05 2.01
CA ILE A 171 -9.36 10.87 3.46
C ILE A 171 -7.89 10.65 3.83
N MET A 172 -7.54 11.04 5.05
CA MET A 172 -6.22 10.79 5.60
C MET A 172 -6.04 9.28 5.82
N LEU A 173 -5.04 8.69 5.17
CA LEU A 173 -4.68 7.29 5.38
C LEU A 173 -3.69 7.14 6.55
N GLY A 174 -2.71 8.05 6.62
CA GLY A 174 -1.64 8.00 7.60
C GLY A 174 -0.42 8.77 7.14
N ASN A 175 0.76 8.42 7.63
CA ASN A 175 1.99 9.12 7.27
C ASN A 175 3.15 8.16 7.02
N VAL A 176 4.01 8.53 6.07
CA VAL A 176 5.31 7.92 5.88
C VAL A 176 6.16 8.18 7.12
N ILE A 177 6.64 7.10 7.74
CA ILE A 177 7.52 7.16 8.92
C ILE A 177 8.99 6.88 8.55
N SER A 178 9.24 6.27 7.40
CA SER A 178 10.57 5.99 6.87
C SER A 178 10.50 5.75 5.35
N GLY A 179 11.59 6.04 4.63
CA GLY A 179 11.68 5.76 3.19
C GLY A 179 11.18 6.86 2.27
N ILE A 180 10.90 8.07 2.76
CA ILE A 180 10.36 9.16 1.94
C ILE A 180 11.31 9.58 0.81
N GLU A 181 12.62 9.43 1.02
CA GLU A 181 13.67 9.62 0.02
C GLU A 181 13.58 8.64 -1.16
N THR A 182 12.95 7.47 -0.95
CA THR A 182 12.61 6.54 -2.05
C THR A 182 11.61 7.18 -2.99
N ILE A 183 10.59 7.88 -2.45
CA ILE A 183 9.59 8.60 -3.24
C ILE A 183 10.24 9.78 -3.96
N ASP A 184 11.09 10.55 -3.28
CA ASP A 184 11.81 11.66 -3.90
C ASP A 184 12.68 11.16 -5.07
N THR A 185 13.39 10.05 -4.88
CA THR A 185 14.19 9.42 -5.92
C THR A 185 13.33 8.98 -7.10
N ALA A 186 12.20 8.32 -6.82
CA ALA A 186 11.26 7.87 -7.83
C ALA A 186 10.75 9.04 -8.72
N ILE A 187 10.31 10.14 -8.10
CA ILE A 187 9.76 11.33 -8.81
C ILE A 187 10.82 12.04 -9.67
N HIS A 188 12.06 12.13 -9.20
CA HIS A 188 13.09 12.97 -9.80
C HIS A 188 14.03 12.24 -10.75
N LYS A 189 14.23 10.92 -10.57
CA LYS A 189 15.21 10.15 -11.36
C LYS A 189 14.60 9.18 -12.36
N HIS A 190 13.31 8.88 -12.26
CA HIS A 190 12.66 7.86 -13.08
C HIS A 190 11.40 8.40 -13.76
N SER A 191 11.09 7.84 -14.93
CA SER A 191 9.80 8.05 -15.58
C SER A 191 8.71 7.36 -14.79
N ILE A 192 7.57 8.04 -14.60
CA ILE A 192 6.44 7.54 -13.81
C ILE A 192 5.92 6.18 -14.31
N ASP A 193 5.89 5.98 -15.63
CA ASP A 193 5.41 4.75 -16.28
C ASP A 193 6.27 3.52 -15.98
N LEU A 194 7.49 3.73 -15.47
CA LEU A 194 8.42 2.65 -15.10
C LEU A 194 8.32 2.29 -13.62
N LEU A 195 7.59 3.09 -12.83
CA LEU A 195 7.47 2.91 -11.39
C LEU A 195 6.34 1.94 -11.04
N GLU A 196 6.65 1.01 -10.16
CA GLU A 196 5.70 0.04 -9.63
C GLU A 196 6.02 -0.28 -8.17
N ILE A 197 5.04 -0.88 -7.49
CA ILE A 197 5.21 -1.47 -6.17
C ILE A 197 5.59 -2.94 -6.34
N CYS A 198 6.87 -3.30 -6.21
CA CYS A 198 7.32 -4.67 -6.44
C CYS A 198 7.09 -5.61 -5.24
N GLU A 199 7.04 -5.07 -4.03
CA GLU A 199 6.70 -5.82 -2.81
C GLU A 199 5.87 -4.95 -1.87
N VAL A 200 5.02 -5.59 -1.08
CA VAL A 200 4.14 -4.92 -0.13
C VAL A 200 3.80 -5.87 1.01
N GLY A 201 3.52 -5.33 2.18
CA GLY A 201 3.15 -6.11 3.35
C GLY A 201 2.89 -5.25 4.57
N ILE A 202 2.88 -5.91 5.72
CA ILE A 202 2.78 -5.28 7.04
C ILE A 202 4.04 -5.52 7.87
N VAL A 203 4.22 -4.68 8.88
CA VAL A 203 5.31 -4.73 9.86
C VAL A 203 4.76 -4.77 11.28
#